data_AF-A0A7Y9BNJ0-F1
#
_entry.id   AF-A0A7Y9BNJ0-F1
#
_cell.length_a   1.000
_cell.length_b   1.000
_cell.length_c   1.000
_cell.angle_alpha   90.00
_cell.angle_beta   90.00
_cell.angle_gamma   90.00
#
_symmetry.space_group_name_H-M   'P 1'
#
loop_
_entity.id
_entity.type
_entity.pdbx_description
1 polymer ?
#
loop_
_entity_poly.entity_id
_entity_poly.type
_entity_poly.pdbx_seq_one_letter_code
_entity_poly.pdbx_strand_id
1 'polypeptide(L)'
;MRFTDRSDDLEHPAVDGFLSAVDSAMNSNTLLLKFAVDVPVTAENQQRVLHAFLRSGLFEEMMYAADRRRDWYNLSDDWHADEIPTERPLLRDGFRATGSPLDAAGFTARLRWMLCEAFSPYGRHFAAPEAERLVGEFTRQLLGRSGRAWLFAAVEPDFLRSTGYFSGEEPLRPAYFDGGDCDTATFIHRDQVCYLLLTNGSP
;
A
#
# COMPACT_ATOMS: atom_id res chain seq x y z
N MET A 1 -15.38 -13.16 8.48
CA MET A 1 -14.54 -13.38 7.28
C MET A 1 -13.25 -13.98 7.74
N ARG A 2 -12.75 -14.96 7.00
CA ARG A 2 -11.42 -15.51 7.19
C ARG A 2 -10.52 -14.99 6.09
N PHE A 3 -9.32 -14.58 6.47
CA PHE A 3 -8.31 -14.09 5.56
C PHE A 3 -7.13 -15.06 5.53
N THR A 4 -6.41 -15.10 4.42
CA THR A 4 -5.21 -15.94 4.27
C THR A 4 -4.16 -15.15 3.51
N ASP A 5 -2.94 -15.10 4.04
CA ASP A 5 -1.81 -14.48 3.37
C ASP A 5 -1.49 -15.22 2.06
N ARG A 6 -1.22 -14.45 1.01
CA ARG A 6 -0.81 -14.92 -0.32
C ARG A 6 0.40 -14.14 -0.83
N SER A 7 1.14 -13.46 0.05
CA SER A 7 2.23 -12.56 -0.33
C SER A 7 3.42 -13.28 -0.96
N ASP A 8 3.57 -14.59 -0.76
CA ASP A 8 4.59 -15.40 -1.46
C ASP A 8 4.40 -15.35 -3.00
N ASP A 9 3.17 -15.13 -3.47
CA ASP A 9 2.89 -14.97 -4.91
C ASP A 9 3.40 -13.63 -5.49
N LEU A 10 3.90 -12.73 -4.64
CA LEU A 10 4.42 -11.41 -5.04
C LEU A 10 5.91 -11.42 -5.37
N GLU A 11 6.61 -12.55 -5.18
CA GLU A 11 8.05 -12.71 -5.48
C GLU A 11 8.31 -12.74 -6.99
N HIS A 12 8.12 -11.58 -7.64
CA HIS A 12 8.33 -11.41 -9.06
C HIS A 12 9.11 -10.12 -9.36
N PRO A 13 10.13 -10.14 -10.24
CA PRO A 13 10.97 -8.96 -10.52
C PRO A 13 10.19 -7.72 -10.99
N ALA A 14 9.09 -7.92 -11.73
CA ALA A 14 8.24 -6.81 -12.16
C ALA A 14 7.48 -6.12 -11.01
N VAL A 15 7.15 -6.87 -9.93
CA VAL A 15 6.54 -6.30 -8.73
C VAL A 15 7.59 -5.50 -7.99
N ASP A 16 8.71 -6.14 -7.64
CA ASP A 16 9.81 -5.51 -6.91
C ASP A 16 10.38 -4.29 -7.62
N GLY A 17 10.57 -4.38 -8.95
CA GLY A 17 11.06 -3.28 -9.77
C GLY A 17 10.12 -2.08 -9.81
N PHE A 18 8.80 -2.29 -9.81
CA PHE A 18 7.84 -1.20 -9.74
C PHE A 18 7.82 -0.54 -8.36
N LEU A 19 7.73 -1.32 -7.28
CA LEU A 19 7.71 -0.77 -5.92
C LEU A 19 8.99 0.04 -5.65
N SER A 20 10.15 -0.49 -6.02
CA SER A 20 11.44 0.20 -5.86
C SER A 20 11.55 1.47 -6.72
N ALA A 21 10.90 1.50 -7.89
CA ALA A 21 10.83 2.71 -8.71
C ALA A 21 9.97 3.79 -8.04
N VAL A 22 8.84 3.42 -7.43
CA VAL A 22 8.02 4.35 -6.64
C VAL A 22 8.82 4.90 -5.47
N ASP A 23 9.52 4.03 -4.73
CA ASP A 23 10.35 4.43 -3.59
C ASP A 23 11.46 5.39 -3.98
N SER A 24 12.12 5.15 -5.11
CA SER A 24 13.14 6.07 -5.62
C SER A 24 12.55 7.40 -6.13
N ALA A 25 11.33 7.41 -6.66
CA ALA A 25 10.71 8.62 -7.18
C ALA A 25 10.17 9.50 -6.05
N MET A 26 9.45 8.90 -5.11
CA MET A 26 8.71 9.61 -4.05
C MET A 26 9.48 9.72 -2.72
N ASN A 27 10.66 9.08 -2.60
CA ASN A 27 11.31 8.84 -1.31
C ASN A 27 10.33 8.16 -0.33
N SER A 28 9.76 7.03 -0.77
CA SER A 28 8.71 6.31 -0.05
C SER A 28 9.13 4.91 0.39
N ASN A 29 8.25 4.29 1.17
CA ASN A 29 8.23 2.90 1.58
C ASN A 29 6.93 2.25 1.05
N THR A 30 6.91 1.83 -0.21
CA THR A 30 5.75 1.23 -0.89
C THR A 30 5.52 -0.25 -0.58
N LEU A 31 4.46 -0.59 0.15
CA LEU A 31 4.08 -1.98 0.43
C LEU A 31 3.00 -2.48 -0.52
N LEU A 32 3.12 -3.74 -0.97
CA LEU A 32 2.04 -4.47 -1.63
C LEU A 32 1.71 -5.70 -0.79
N LEU A 33 0.48 -5.76 -0.28
CA LEU A 33 -0.05 -6.91 0.43
C LEU A 33 -0.94 -7.72 -0.51
N LYS A 34 -0.84 -9.05 -0.50
CA LYS A 34 -1.77 -9.94 -1.21
C LYS A 34 -2.42 -10.91 -0.25
N PHE A 35 -3.74 -10.98 -0.26
CA PHE A 35 -4.49 -11.90 0.59
C PHE A 35 -5.69 -12.49 -0.13
N ALA A 36 -6.16 -13.61 0.39
CA ALA A 36 -7.43 -14.20 0.01
C ALA A 36 -8.47 -14.03 1.13
N VAL A 37 -9.75 -13.95 0.75
CA VAL A 37 -10.89 -13.92 1.67
C VAL A 37 -11.86 -15.07 1.35
N ASP A 38 -12.49 -15.62 2.38
CA ASP A 38 -13.40 -16.77 2.25
C ASP A 38 -14.72 -16.48 1.50
N VAL A 39 -14.99 -15.23 1.17
CA VAL A 39 -16.18 -14.79 0.42
C VAL A 39 -15.77 -13.97 -0.81
N PRO A 40 -16.46 -14.09 -1.96
CA PRO A 40 -16.21 -13.23 -3.10
C PRO A 40 -16.42 -11.74 -2.76
N VAL A 41 -15.48 -10.91 -3.17
CA VAL A 41 -15.53 -9.46 -3.05
C VAL A 41 -16.27 -8.88 -4.26
N THR A 42 -17.20 -7.97 -3.98
CA THR A 42 -18.05 -7.31 -4.97
C THR A 42 -18.06 -5.81 -4.70
N ALA A 43 -18.59 -5.02 -5.64
CA ALA A 43 -18.71 -3.58 -5.48
C ALA A 43 -19.54 -3.19 -4.24
N GLU A 44 -20.53 -4.02 -3.87
CA GLU A 44 -21.43 -3.78 -2.74
C GLU A 44 -20.81 -4.13 -1.39
N ASN A 45 -19.83 -5.03 -1.34
CA ASN A 45 -19.26 -5.53 -0.09
C ASN A 45 -17.80 -5.15 0.15
N GLN A 46 -17.10 -4.58 -0.84
CA GLN A 46 -15.67 -4.28 -0.78
C GLN A 46 -15.26 -3.44 0.44
N GLN A 47 -16.03 -2.40 0.78
CA GLN A 47 -15.73 -1.54 1.94
C GLN A 47 -15.75 -2.35 3.24
N ARG A 48 -16.74 -3.24 3.40
CA ARG A 48 -16.85 -4.13 4.56
C ARG A 48 -15.71 -5.13 4.62
N VAL A 49 -15.29 -5.68 3.47
CA VAL A 49 -14.16 -6.61 3.37
C VAL A 49 -12.86 -5.92 3.77
N LEU A 50 -12.58 -4.74 3.20
CA LEU A 50 -11.40 -3.93 3.53
C LEU A 50 -11.36 -3.63 5.03
N HIS A 51 -12.45 -3.13 5.62
CA HIS A 51 -12.51 -2.85 7.05
C HIS A 51 -12.31 -4.09 7.93
N ALA A 52 -12.84 -5.24 7.52
CA ALA A 52 -12.67 -6.49 8.25
C ALA A 52 -11.23 -6.99 8.16
N PHE A 53 -10.58 -6.82 7.00
CA PHE A 53 -9.17 -7.15 6.81
C PHE A 53 -8.26 -6.24 7.64
N LEU A 54 -8.43 -4.91 7.55
CA LEU A 54 -7.64 -3.95 8.31
C LEU A 54 -7.70 -4.22 9.83
N ARG A 55 -8.86 -4.64 10.35
CA ARG A 55 -9.05 -4.99 11.78
C ARG A 55 -8.63 -6.41 12.15
N SER A 56 -8.17 -7.21 11.19
CA SER A 56 -7.72 -8.57 11.47
C SER A 56 -6.26 -8.58 11.93
N GLY A 57 -5.89 -9.52 12.79
CA GLY A 57 -4.48 -9.73 13.16
C GLY A 57 -3.60 -10.05 11.95
N LEU A 58 -4.17 -10.63 10.89
CA LEU A 58 -3.44 -10.92 9.66
C LEU A 58 -2.93 -9.66 8.96
N PHE A 59 -3.70 -8.57 8.95
CA PHE A 59 -3.23 -7.31 8.33
C PHE A 59 -1.98 -6.79 9.03
N GLU A 60 -1.99 -6.83 10.36
CA GLU A 60 -0.85 -6.43 11.18
C GLU A 60 0.37 -7.32 10.90
N GLU A 61 0.20 -8.65 10.95
CA GLU A 61 1.25 -9.62 10.62
C GLU A 61 1.87 -9.37 9.22
N MET A 62 1.02 -9.15 8.21
CA MET A 62 1.45 -8.89 6.83
C MET A 62 2.20 -7.57 6.69
N MET A 63 1.78 -6.51 7.39
CA MET A 63 2.47 -5.22 7.39
C MET A 63 3.89 -5.36 7.95
N TYR A 64 4.06 -5.98 9.11
CA TYR A 64 5.39 -6.23 9.69
C TYR A 64 6.26 -7.11 8.78
N ALA A 65 5.67 -8.16 8.19
CA ALA A 65 6.40 -9.05 7.29
C ALA A 65 6.87 -8.32 6.02
N ALA A 66 6.01 -7.48 5.43
CA ALA A 66 6.33 -6.73 4.24
C ALA A 66 7.35 -5.61 4.51
N ASP A 67 7.23 -4.90 5.63
CA ASP A 67 8.20 -3.89 6.10
C ASP A 67 9.60 -4.48 6.30
N ARG A 68 9.70 -5.65 6.96
CA ARG A 68 10.98 -6.37 7.09
C ARG A 68 11.53 -6.87 5.76
N ARG A 69 10.67 -7.42 4.89
CA ARG A 69 11.10 -7.93 3.57
C ARG A 69 11.71 -6.82 2.70
N ARG A 70 11.23 -5.60 2.85
CA ARG A 70 11.72 -4.41 2.13
C ARG A 70 12.88 -3.71 2.84
N ASP A 71 13.35 -4.24 3.98
CA ASP A 71 14.48 -3.72 4.76
C ASP A 71 14.27 -2.28 5.26
N TRP A 72 13.01 -1.90 5.54
CA TRP A 72 12.66 -0.54 6.00
C TRP A 72 12.60 -0.40 7.50
N TYR A 73 12.05 -1.39 8.18
CA TYR A 73 11.92 -1.43 9.63
C TYR A 73 11.17 -0.21 10.21
N ASN A 74 10.28 0.43 9.45
CA ASN A 74 9.48 1.55 9.95
C ASN A 74 8.52 1.11 11.06
N LEU A 75 8.11 -0.16 11.01
CA LEU A 75 7.17 -0.73 11.97
C LEU A 75 7.89 -1.46 13.11
N SER A 76 9.17 -1.78 12.99
CA SER A 76 9.90 -2.60 13.97
C SER A 76 10.84 -1.79 14.84
N ASP A 77 11.00 -2.24 16.09
CA ASP A 77 11.78 -1.56 17.13
C ASP A 77 13.31 -1.73 16.98
N ASP A 78 13.77 -2.47 15.96
CA ASP A 78 15.16 -2.95 15.85
C ASP A 78 16.21 -1.82 15.70
N TRP A 79 15.82 -0.61 15.32
CA TRP A 79 16.73 0.55 15.23
C TRP A 79 16.93 1.28 16.56
N HIS A 80 16.10 1.02 17.57
CA HIS A 80 16.18 1.66 18.89
C HIS A 80 16.01 0.60 19.98
N ALA A 81 17.06 -0.19 20.20
CA ALA A 81 17.11 -1.30 21.15
C ALA A 81 16.79 -0.92 22.62
N ASP A 82 16.59 0.36 22.95
CA ASP A 82 16.47 0.81 24.34
C ASP A 82 15.18 1.54 24.73
N GLU A 83 14.32 2.03 23.83
CA GLU A 83 13.21 2.90 24.30
C GLU A 83 11.88 2.72 23.56
N ILE A 84 10.89 2.34 24.39
CA ILE A 84 9.42 2.32 24.21
C ILE A 84 8.89 1.01 23.59
N PRO A 85 8.16 0.18 24.37
CA PRO A 85 7.46 -0.95 23.80
C PRO A 85 6.47 -0.49 22.75
N THR A 86 6.24 -1.31 21.73
CA THR A 86 5.12 -1.23 20.79
C THR A 86 3.79 -1.42 21.54
N GLU A 87 3.40 -0.45 22.37
CA GLU A 87 2.24 -0.54 23.27
C GLU A 87 0.90 -0.33 22.57
N ARG A 88 0.92 0.02 21.27
CA ARG A 88 -0.28 0.50 20.56
C ARG A 88 -0.59 -0.33 19.32
N PRO A 89 -1.89 -0.59 19.04
CA PRO A 89 -2.31 -1.24 17.81
C PRO A 89 -1.82 -0.48 16.57
N LEU A 90 -1.54 -1.20 15.48
CA LEU A 90 -1.12 -0.59 14.20
C LEU A 90 -2.14 0.41 13.63
N LEU A 91 -3.44 0.14 13.82
CA LEU A 91 -4.50 1.01 13.33
C LEU A 91 -4.67 2.26 14.20
N ARG A 92 -5.02 3.37 13.55
CA ARG A 92 -5.44 4.61 14.19
C ARG A 92 -6.86 4.49 14.76
N ASP A 93 -7.08 4.97 15.97
CA ASP A 93 -8.43 5.02 16.54
C ASP A 93 -9.37 5.89 15.69
N GLY A 94 -10.59 5.39 15.46
CA GLY A 94 -11.62 6.13 14.73
C GLY A 94 -11.43 6.22 13.21
N PHE A 95 -10.49 5.48 12.62
CA PHE A 95 -10.25 5.49 11.17
C PHE A 95 -11.50 5.14 10.35
N ARG A 96 -11.57 5.68 9.12
CA ARG A 96 -12.67 5.40 8.18
C ARG A 96 -12.26 4.55 6.99
N ALA A 97 -11.02 4.62 6.51
CA ALA A 97 -10.52 3.90 5.33
C ALA A 97 -11.52 3.94 4.15
N THR A 98 -12.00 5.15 3.81
CA THR A 98 -13.10 5.30 2.85
C THR A 98 -12.63 4.96 1.44
N GLY A 99 -13.29 4.02 0.78
CA GLY A 99 -13.03 3.67 -0.61
C GLY A 99 -13.82 4.53 -1.61
N SER A 100 -13.16 5.01 -2.66
CA SER A 100 -13.81 5.57 -3.85
C SER A 100 -13.48 4.72 -5.09
N PRO A 101 -14.45 4.39 -5.95
CA PRO A 101 -14.21 3.55 -7.12
C PRO A 101 -13.17 4.15 -8.06
N LEU A 102 -12.34 3.28 -8.63
CA LEU A 102 -11.35 3.63 -9.64
C LEU A 102 -11.50 2.64 -10.80
N ASP A 103 -11.55 3.16 -12.03
CA ASP A 103 -11.51 2.29 -13.21
C ASP A 103 -10.06 1.89 -13.54
N ALA A 104 -9.88 0.97 -14.48
CA ALA A 104 -8.55 0.49 -14.85
C ALA A 104 -7.64 1.61 -15.39
N ALA A 105 -8.23 2.60 -16.08
CA ALA A 105 -7.50 3.75 -16.61
C ALA A 105 -7.02 4.66 -15.46
N GLY A 106 -7.88 4.95 -14.50
CA GLY A 106 -7.55 5.71 -13.29
C GLY A 106 -6.53 5.01 -12.41
N PHE A 107 -6.59 3.67 -12.29
CA PHE A 107 -5.56 2.90 -11.59
C PHE A 107 -4.20 3.05 -12.28
N THR A 108 -4.15 2.85 -13.59
CA THR A 108 -2.92 3.01 -14.38
C THR A 108 -2.38 4.44 -14.30
N ALA A 109 -3.26 5.44 -14.40
CA ALA A 109 -2.90 6.84 -14.29
C ALA A 109 -2.31 7.18 -12.92
N ARG A 110 -2.85 6.60 -11.83
CA ARG A 110 -2.27 6.75 -10.49
C ARG A 110 -0.86 6.17 -10.39
N LEU A 111 -0.65 4.95 -10.90
CA LEU A 111 0.68 4.33 -10.87
C LEU A 111 1.69 5.15 -11.69
N ARG A 112 1.27 5.70 -12.83
CA ARG A 112 2.11 6.61 -13.62
C ARG A 112 2.39 7.91 -12.87
N TRP A 113 1.39 8.51 -12.23
CA TRP A 113 1.55 9.73 -11.44
C TRP A 113 2.62 9.53 -10.35
N MET A 114 2.62 8.39 -9.64
CA MET A 114 3.64 8.06 -8.63
C MET A 114 5.08 8.12 -9.19
N LEU A 115 5.29 7.74 -10.45
CA LEU A 115 6.62 7.70 -11.06
C LEU A 115 7.02 9.01 -11.76
N CYS A 116 6.06 9.79 -12.24
CA CYS A 116 6.30 10.90 -13.15
C CYS A 116 6.00 12.28 -12.55
N GLU A 117 5.11 12.37 -11.56
CA GLU A 117 4.43 13.63 -11.21
C GLU A 117 4.25 13.84 -9.71
N ALA A 118 4.17 12.76 -8.91
CA ALA A 118 4.11 12.85 -7.46
C ALA A 118 5.28 13.68 -6.91
N PHE A 119 5.10 14.30 -5.75
CA PHE A 119 6.18 15.06 -5.15
C PHE A 119 7.42 14.16 -4.95
N SER A 120 8.57 14.71 -5.28
CA SER A 120 9.86 14.03 -5.15
C SER A 120 10.81 14.96 -4.41
N PRO A 121 11.20 14.65 -3.16
CA PRO A 121 12.12 15.50 -2.39
C PRO A 121 13.45 15.74 -3.11
N TYR A 122 13.85 14.79 -3.96
CA TYR A 122 15.11 14.82 -4.70
C TYR A 122 14.94 15.24 -6.18
N GLY A 123 13.74 15.64 -6.59
CA GLY A 123 13.43 16.01 -7.97
C GLY A 123 13.65 14.87 -8.97
N ARG A 124 13.47 13.63 -8.54
CA ARG A 124 13.65 12.42 -9.35
C ARG A 124 12.31 11.94 -9.86
N HIS A 125 12.14 11.98 -11.17
CA HIS A 125 11.01 11.39 -11.86
C HIS A 125 11.50 10.50 -12.99
N PHE A 126 10.73 9.46 -13.28
CA PHE A 126 10.97 8.62 -14.44
C PHE A 126 10.47 9.32 -15.70
N ALA A 127 11.19 9.13 -16.80
CA ALA A 127 10.69 9.54 -18.10
C ALA A 127 9.44 8.72 -18.46
N ALA A 128 8.46 9.35 -19.12
CA ALA A 128 7.19 8.70 -19.43
C ALA A 128 7.33 7.31 -20.10
N PRO A 129 8.20 7.08 -21.10
CA PRO A 129 8.34 5.74 -21.70
C PRO A 129 8.80 4.65 -20.71
N GLU A 130 9.65 5.00 -19.74
CA GLU A 130 10.13 4.06 -18.73
C GLU A 130 9.05 3.78 -17.69
N ALA A 131 8.35 4.82 -17.23
CA ALA A 131 7.22 4.67 -16.32
C ALA A 131 6.11 3.79 -16.93
N GLU A 132 5.75 4.00 -18.20
CA GLU A 132 4.76 3.17 -18.91
C GLU A 132 5.20 1.69 -18.98
N ARG A 133 6.50 1.44 -19.20
CA ARG A 133 7.03 0.07 -19.21
C ARG A 133 6.91 -0.58 -17.83
N LEU A 134 7.33 0.11 -16.76
CA LEU A 134 7.26 -0.39 -15.39
C LEU A 134 5.81 -0.66 -14.97
N VAL A 135 4.90 0.28 -15.22
CA VAL A 135 3.47 0.15 -14.94
C VAL A 135 2.85 -1.01 -15.74
N GLY A 136 3.20 -1.15 -17.03
CA GLY A 136 2.69 -2.22 -17.89
C GLY A 136 3.19 -3.62 -17.50
N GLU A 137 4.44 -3.73 -17.04
CA GLU A 137 4.99 -4.98 -16.48
C GLU A 137 4.33 -5.33 -15.15
N PHE A 138 4.22 -4.36 -14.23
CA PHE A 138 3.59 -4.51 -12.93
C PHE A 138 2.12 -4.95 -13.03
N THR A 139 1.31 -4.21 -13.78
CA THR A 139 -0.13 -4.47 -13.92
C THR A 139 -0.40 -5.81 -14.60
N ARG A 140 0.40 -6.18 -15.62
CA ARG A 140 0.30 -7.49 -16.27
C ARG A 140 0.63 -8.63 -15.32
N GLN A 141 1.63 -8.46 -14.45
CA GLN A 141 1.97 -9.46 -13.44
C GLN A 141 0.86 -9.57 -12.38
N LEU A 142 0.37 -8.43 -11.87
CA LEU A 142 -0.62 -8.39 -10.80
C LEU A 142 -1.99 -8.93 -11.22
N LEU A 143 -2.42 -8.55 -12.43
CA LEU A 143 -3.79 -8.77 -12.90
C LEU A 143 -3.91 -9.92 -13.91
N GLY A 144 -2.78 -10.39 -14.44
CA GLY A 144 -2.71 -11.41 -15.48
C GLY A 144 -3.43 -11.00 -16.78
N ARG A 145 -3.80 -12.00 -17.59
CA ARG A 145 -4.55 -11.79 -18.85
C ARG A 145 -6.01 -11.32 -18.63
N SER A 146 -6.50 -11.39 -17.40
CA SER A 146 -7.88 -11.06 -17.03
C SER A 146 -8.02 -9.67 -16.40
N GLY A 147 -7.14 -8.72 -16.75
CA GLY A 147 -7.11 -7.38 -16.15
C GLY A 147 -8.46 -6.66 -16.07
N ARG A 148 -9.36 -6.89 -17.04
CA ARG A 148 -10.71 -6.28 -17.09
C ARG A 148 -11.68 -6.78 -16.02
N ALA A 149 -11.40 -7.91 -15.37
CA ALA A 149 -12.25 -8.47 -14.32
C ALA A 149 -11.88 -7.94 -12.92
N TRP A 150 -10.79 -7.18 -12.81
CA TRP A 150 -10.36 -6.59 -11.55
C TRP A 150 -11.06 -5.26 -11.30
N LEU A 151 -11.37 -5.02 -10.04
CA LEU A 151 -11.95 -3.77 -9.55
C LEU A 151 -10.94 -3.06 -8.66
N PHE A 152 -10.98 -1.74 -8.69
CA PHE A 152 -10.03 -0.88 -7.98
C PHE A 152 -10.80 0.13 -7.15
N ALA A 153 -10.28 0.45 -5.97
CA ALA A 153 -10.75 1.54 -5.14
C ALA A 153 -9.57 2.32 -4.59
N ALA A 154 -9.60 3.64 -4.74
CA ALA A 154 -8.75 4.53 -3.96
C ALA A 154 -9.23 4.50 -2.52
N VAL A 155 -8.32 4.25 -1.58
CA VAL A 155 -8.63 4.21 -0.15
C VAL A 155 -7.97 5.42 0.49
N GLU A 156 -8.72 6.14 1.30
CA GLU A 156 -8.16 7.21 2.13
C GLU A 156 -7.08 6.63 3.07
N PRO A 157 -5.84 7.15 3.07
CA PRO A 157 -4.75 6.66 3.93
C PRO A 157 -4.87 7.15 5.38
N ASP A 158 -6.08 7.10 5.97
CA ASP A 158 -6.36 7.61 7.32
C ASP A 158 -6.31 6.54 8.43
N PHE A 159 -5.99 5.29 8.07
CA PHE A 159 -6.12 4.13 8.95
C PHE A 159 -4.84 3.71 9.66
N LEU A 160 -3.67 4.15 9.18
CA LEU A 160 -2.39 4.02 9.91
C LEU A 160 -2.00 5.38 10.47
N ARG A 161 -1.09 5.37 11.46
CA ARG A 161 -0.57 6.61 12.05
C ARG A 161 0.45 7.28 11.14
N SER A 162 0.53 8.61 11.26
CA SER A 162 1.57 9.42 10.64
C SER A 162 2.90 9.24 11.39
N THR A 163 4.01 9.25 10.67
CA THR A 163 5.38 9.32 11.19
C THR A 163 5.70 10.69 11.82
N GLY A 164 4.79 11.67 11.75
CA GLY A 164 5.00 13.00 12.31
C GLY A 164 5.93 13.88 11.49
N TYR A 165 6.64 13.32 10.51
CA TYR A 165 7.73 13.98 9.78
C TYR A 165 7.28 15.27 9.08
N PHE A 166 6.04 15.28 8.56
CA PHE A 166 5.48 16.42 7.85
C PHE A 166 4.20 16.99 8.45
N SER A 167 3.60 16.30 9.43
CA SER A 167 2.40 16.78 10.13
C SER A 167 2.73 17.61 11.37
N GLY A 168 3.96 17.52 11.89
CA GLY A 168 4.35 18.12 13.17
C GLY A 168 3.71 17.45 14.38
N GLU A 169 2.98 16.35 14.18
CA GLU A 169 2.47 15.49 15.24
C GLU A 169 3.63 14.67 15.83
N GLU A 170 3.58 14.37 17.13
CA GLU A 170 4.57 13.49 17.75
C GLU A 170 4.41 12.06 17.18
N PRO A 171 5.47 11.44 16.63
CA PRO A 171 5.38 10.09 16.09
C PRO A 171 5.01 9.10 17.20
N LEU A 172 3.81 8.55 17.11
CA LEU A 172 3.39 7.44 17.95
C LEU A 172 3.60 6.14 17.17
N ARG A 173 4.61 5.37 17.59
CA ARG A 173 4.91 4.06 16.99
C ARG A 173 3.85 3.01 17.38
N PRO A 174 3.55 2.05 16.49
CA PRO A 174 4.01 1.95 15.09
C PRO A 174 3.30 3.00 14.20
N ALA A 175 4.04 3.53 13.22
CA ALA A 175 3.59 4.53 12.23
C ALA A 175 4.09 4.17 10.83
N TYR A 176 3.34 4.56 9.80
CA TYR A 176 3.66 4.20 8.41
C TYR A 176 3.52 5.38 7.46
N PHE A 177 2.35 6.01 7.42
CA PHE A 177 2.10 7.14 6.53
C PHE A 177 2.91 8.36 6.96
N ASP A 178 3.23 9.26 6.04
CA ASP A 178 3.96 10.48 6.39
C ASP A 178 3.01 11.61 6.84
N GLY A 179 1.71 11.46 6.58
CA GLY A 179 0.66 12.42 6.92
C GLY A 179 0.52 13.55 5.92
N GLY A 180 0.98 13.36 4.67
CA GLY A 180 0.98 14.35 3.60
C GLY A 180 0.11 13.96 2.40
N ASP A 181 -0.02 14.87 1.45
CA ASP A 181 -0.86 14.68 0.24
C ASP A 181 -0.33 13.61 -0.73
N CYS A 182 0.84 13.05 -0.45
CA CYS A 182 1.47 12.02 -1.27
C CYS A 182 1.29 10.59 -0.73
N ASP A 183 0.70 10.43 0.46
CA ASP A 183 0.30 9.12 0.96
C ASP A 183 -0.80 8.53 0.08
N THR A 184 -0.70 7.24 -0.23
CA THR A 184 -1.75 6.56 -1.00
C THR A 184 -2.05 5.17 -0.47
N ALA A 185 -3.31 4.78 -0.62
CA ALA A 185 -3.74 3.40 -0.50
C ALA A 185 -4.66 3.04 -1.68
N THR A 186 -4.44 1.89 -2.29
CA THR A 186 -5.29 1.37 -3.36
C THR A 186 -5.67 -0.08 -3.08
N PHE A 187 -6.98 -0.32 -2.98
CA PHE A 187 -7.54 -1.65 -2.83
C PHE A 187 -7.90 -2.23 -4.19
N ILE A 188 -7.40 -3.42 -4.50
CA ILE A 188 -7.53 -4.08 -5.80
C ILE A 188 -8.11 -5.45 -5.54
N HIS A 189 -9.19 -5.84 -6.21
CA HIS A 189 -9.81 -7.13 -5.94
C HIS A 189 -10.46 -7.78 -7.15
N ARG A 190 -10.55 -9.10 -7.07
CA ARG A 190 -11.30 -9.95 -7.97
C ARG A 190 -11.67 -11.24 -7.25
N ASP A 191 -12.95 -11.58 -7.25
CA ASP A 191 -13.46 -12.78 -6.60
C ASP A 191 -12.96 -12.82 -5.15
N GLN A 192 -12.21 -13.86 -4.76
CA GLN A 192 -11.69 -14.03 -3.40
C GLN A 192 -10.28 -13.45 -3.21
N VAL A 193 -9.66 -12.87 -4.23
CA VAL A 193 -8.27 -12.38 -4.18
C VAL A 193 -8.26 -10.86 -4.08
N CYS A 194 -7.46 -10.36 -3.15
CA CYS A 194 -7.30 -8.95 -2.89
C CYS A 194 -5.83 -8.55 -2.84
N TYR A 195 -5.57 -7.31 -3.24
CA TYR A 195 -4.33 -6.61 -2.98
C TYR A 195 -4.61 -5.29 -2.28
N LEU A 196 -3.67 -4.87 -1.44
CA LEU A 196 -3.62 -3.52 -0.88
C LEU A 196 -2.24 -2.95 -1.18
N LEU A 197 -2.19 -1.95 -2.07
CA LEU A 197 -0.99 -1.18 -2.38
C LEU A 197 -0.98 0.06 -1.49
N LEU A 198 0.11 0.26 -0.76
CA LEU A 198 0.31 1.33 0.20
C LEU A 198 1.59 2.07 -0.16
N THR A 199 1.58 3.39 -0.10
CA THR A 199 2.77 4.23 -0.27
C THR A 199 2.71 5.34 0.78
N ASN A 200 3.75 5.49 1.59
CA ASN A 200 3.96 6.70 2.39
C ASN A 200 4.78 7.70 1.57
N GLY A 201 4.12 8.70 1.01
CA GLY A 201 4.80 9.68 0.18
C GLY A 201 5.30 10.83 1.04
N SER A 202 6.62 11.02 1.14
CA SER A 202 7.20 12.19 1.79
C SER A 202 6.97 13.46 0.95
N PRO A 203 6.17 14.45 1.38
CA PRO A 203 5.97 15.73 0.68
C PRO A 203 7.13 16.72 0.81
#